data_AF-A0A3D0I172-F1
#
_entry.id   AF-A0A3D0I172-F1
#
_cell.length_a   1.000
_cell.length_b   1.000
_cell.length_c   1.000
_cell.angle_alpha   90.00
_cell.angle_beta   90.00
_cell.angle_gamma   90.00
#
_symmetry.space_group_name_H-M   'P 1'
#
loop_
_entity.id
_entity.type
_entity.pdbx_description
1 polymer ?
#
loop_
_entity_poly.entity_id
_entity_poly.type
_entity_poly.pdbx_seq_one_letter_code
_entity_poly.pdbx_strand_id
1 'polypeptide(L)'
;MLVVVVDNEAKAYEASRALQELDFEGDISIYAEAVIQKNGDGTITTKASDTDFPIRTMTGTAVGAMVGVLGGPLGVGIGTMAGTLAGVFGDLYQAGVGAEFIDDVAATLKPGKFAVIADVSEEWVTPVDVRMEALGGTVFRSPKKSVEAEQRAREVARLRAEIHQTKAELAQAQGDRKAKLQARIDKLNAQLEAQLDQAKQRSQQIKSETEAEVQALQKKAEKAQGDVKATLDARVKQLRGQCKEAEKNLKHLVAGQMREAAARLEK
;
A
#
# COMPACT_ATOMS: atom_id res chain seq x y z
N MET A 1 3.39 1.08 -7.46
CA MET A 1 2.36 0.28 -8.14
C MET A 1 2.28 0.70 -9.60
N LEU A 2 2.13 -0.26 -10.50
CA LEU A 2 2.05 -0.09 -11.95
C LEU A 2 0.71 -0.68 -12.43
N VAL A 3 0.02 0.03 -13.32
CA VAL A 3 -1.16 -0.49 -14.02
C VAL A 3 -1.01 -0.25 -15.50
N VAL A 4 -1.21 -1.29 -16.32
CA VAL A 4 -1.16 -1.21 -17.78
C VAL A 4 -2.53 -1.56 -18.33
N VAL A 5 -3.21 -0.59 -18.95
CA VAL A 5 -4.52 -0.82 -19.59
C VAL A 5 -4.33 -1.11 -21.08
N VAL A 6 -4.93 -2.19 -21.57
CA VAL A 6 -4.85 -2.67 -22.95
C VAL A 6 -6.22 -3.04 -23.50
N ASP A 7 -6.33 -3.18 -24.81
CA ASP A 7 -7.63 -3.32 -25.49
C ASP A 7 -8.23 -4.72 -25.46
N ASN A 8 -7.44 -5.78 -25.28
CA ASN A 8 -7.93 -7.16 -25.32
C ASN A 8 -7.10 -8.13 -24.47
N GLU A 9 -7.63 -9.33 -24.27
CA GLU A 9 -7.05 -10.38 -23.44
C GLU A 9 -5.65 -10.81 -23.90
N ALA A 10 -5.45 -11.00 -25.21
CA ALA A 10 -4.16 -11.41 -25.76
C ALA A 10 -3.07 -10.38 -25.43
N LYS A 11 -3.35 -9.09 -25.64
CA LYS A 11 -2.45 -7.99 -25.27
C LYS A 11 -2.20 -7.90 -23.77
N ALA A 12 -3.17 -8.27 -22.94
CA ALA A 12 -3.00 -8.26 -21.49
C ALA A 12 -2.02 -9.35 -21.03
N TYR A 13 -2.12 -10.54 -21.61
CA TYR A 13 -1.15 -11.61 -21.36
C TYR A 13 0.22 -11.32 -21.99
N GLU A 14 0.29 -10.65 -23.14
CA GLU A 14 1.55 -10.17 -23.71
C GLU A 14 2.21 -9.11 -22.82
N ALA A 15 1.44 -8.16 -22.29
CA ALA A 15 1.94 -7.16 -21.34
C ALA A 15 2.45 -7.82 -20.06
N SER A 16 1.69 -8.77 -19.50
CA SER A 16 2.11 -9.56 -18.34
C SER A 16 3.43 -10.30 -18.60
N ARG A 17 3.55 -11.00 -19.74
CA ARG A 17 4.80 -11.67 -20.14
C ARG A 17 5.96 -10.70 -20.29
N ALA A 18 5.75 -9.55 -20.93
CA ALA A 18 6.79 -8.55 -21.10
C ALA A 18 7.28 -7.97 -19.77
N LEU A 19 6.40 -7.78 -18.78
CA LEU A 19 6.80 -7.42 -17.43
C LEU A 19 7.61 -8.55 -16.76
N GLN A 20 7.20 -9.80 -16.91
CA GLN A 20 7.92 -10.96 -16.36
C GLN A 20 9.31 -11.13 -16.99
N GLU A 21 9.46 -10.87 -18.28
CA GLU A 21 10.76 -10.85 -18.95
C GLU A 21 11.67 -9.77 -18.37
N LEU A 22 11.15 -8.55 -18.16
CA LEU A 22 11.90 -7.47 -17.48
C LEU A 22 12.29 -7.85 -16.04
N ASP A 23 11.43 -8.58 -15.32
CA ASP A 23 11.75 -9.10 -13.98
C ASP A 23 12.84 -10.18 -14.03
N PHE A 24 12.81 -11.04 -15.05
CA PHE A 24 13.83 -12.06 -15.27
C PHE A 24 15.18 -11.47 -15.67
N GLU A 25 15.17 -10.43 -16.50
CA GLU A 25 16.36 -9.67 -16.92
C GLU A 25 16.95 -8.83 -15.77
N GLY A 26 16.18 -8.58 -14.71
CA GLY A 26 16.58 -7.80 -13.54
C GLY A 26 16.34 -6.30 -13.65
N ASP A 27 15.68 -5.85 -14.72
CA ASP A 27 15.32 -4.44 -14.96
C ASP A 27 14.23 -3.96 -13.98
N ILE A 28 13.34 -4.87 -13.58
CA ILE A 28 12.31 -4.63 -12.57
C ILE A 28 12.28 -5.77 -11.55
N SER A 29 11.53 -5.58 -10.47
CA SER A 29 11.14 -6.66 -9.57
C SER A 29 9.64 -6.67 -9.35
N ILE A 30 8.97 -7.73 -9.77
CA ILE A 30 7.54 -7.96 -9.57
C ILE A 30 7.33 -8.70 -8.24
N TYR A 31 6.56 -8.09 -7.35
CA TYR A 31 6.19 -8.61 -6.05
C TYR A 31 4.82 -9.31 -6.06
N ALA A 32 3.87 -8.72 -6.78
CA ALA A 32 2.54 -9.25 -7.00
C ALA A 32 2.01 -8.74 -8.35
N GLU A 33 1.17 -9.54 -9.01
CA GLU A 33 0.58 -9.18 -10.30
C GLU A 33 -0.80 -9.84 -10.43
N ALA A 34 -1.71 -9.16 -11.11
CA ALA A 34 -3.00 -9.69 -11.54
C ALA A 34 -3.39 -9.15 -12.92
N VAL A 35 -4.01 -10.00 -13.73
CA VAL A 35 -4.67 -9.60 -14.99
C VAL A 35 -6.16 -9.52 -14.74
N ILE A 36 -6.79 -8.40 -15.10
CA ILE A 36 -8.22 -8.18 -14.93
C ILE A 36 -8.90 -7.79 -16.24
N GLN A 37 -10.17 -8.15 -16.36
CA GLN A 37 -11.08 -7.72 -17.41
C GLN A 37 -12.17 -6.82 -16.81
N LYS A 38 -12.49 -5.71 -17.48
CA LYS A 38 -13.76 -4.99 -17.22
C LYS A 38 -14.84 -5.50 -18.14
N ASN A 39 -15.84 -6.14 -17.57
CA ASN A 39 -16.96 -6.72 -18.30
C ASN A 39 -17.88 -5.63 -18.86
N GLY A 40 -18.74 -6.03 -19.80
CA GLY A 40 -19.72 -5.14 -20.43
C GLY A 40 -20.70 -4.50 -19.44
N ASP A 41 -20.97 -5.17 -18.32
CA ASP A 41 -21.81 -4.71 -17.21
C ASP A 41 -21.07 -3.83 -16.19
N GLY A 42 -19.78 -3.57 -16.41
CA GLY A 42 -18.93 -2.77 -15.53
C GLY A 42 -18.29 -3.56 -14.38
N THR A 43 -18.58 -4.84 -14.21
CA THR A 43 -17.92 -5.70 -13.20
C THR A 43 -16.49 -6.03 -13.60
N ILE A 44 -15.66 -6.40 -12.63
CA ILE A 44 -14.28 -6.85 -12.86
C ILE A 44 -14.19 -8.37 -12.68
N THR A 45 -13.49 -9.04 -13.60
CA THR A 45 -13.11 -10.45 -13.46
C THR A 45 -11.60 -10.60 -13.50
N THR A 46 -11.03 -11.24 -12.48
CA THR A 46 -9.62 -11.63 -12.48
C THR A 46 -9.42 -12.82 -13.41
N LYS A 47 -8.45 -12.71 -14.32
CA LYS A 47 -8.06 -13.80 -15.20
C LYS A 47 -6.92 -14.58 -14.54
N ALA A 48 -7.17 -15.85 -14.23
CA ALA A 48 -6.12 -16.76 -13.82
C ALA A 48 -5.31 -17.19 -15.06
N SER A 49 -3.99 -17.30 -14.95
CA SER A 49 -3.16 -17.93 -15.97
C SER A 49 -3.18 -19.43 -15.74
N ASP A 50 -3.54 -20.21 -16.77
CA ASP A 50 -3.45 -21.69 -16.77
C ASP A 50 -2.00 -22.20 -16.77
N THR A 51 -1.03 -21.31 -16.90
CA THR A 51 0.39 -21.65 -16.87
C THR A 51 0.91 -21.53 -15.45
N ASP A 52 1.35 -22.66 -14.90
CA ASP A 52 2.07 -23.01 -13.66
C ASP A 52 2.92 -21.91 -12.95
N PHE A 53 2.38 -20.71 -12.77
CA PHE A 53 3.03 -19.57 -12.15
C PHE A 53 2.06 -18.93 -11.16
N PRO A 54 2.49 -18.69 -9.91
CA PRO A 54 1.59 -18.21 -8.89
C PRO A 54 1.29 -16.74 -9.20
N ILE A 55 0.17 -16.47 -9.87
CA ILE A 55 -0.48 -15.17 -9.80
C ILE A 55 -0.79 -14.95 -8.33
N ARG A 56 0.12 -14.27 -7.63
CA ARG A 56 0.02 -13.97 -6.20
C ARG A 56 -0.96 -12.82 -6.02
N THR A 57 -2.23 -13.05 -6.35
CA THR A 57 -3.31 -12.24 -5.80
C THR A 57 -3.50 -12.69 -4.35
N MET A 58 -2.50 -12.44 -3.49
CA MET A 58 -2.64 -12.69 -2.07
C MET A 58 -3.63 -11.65 -1.54
N THR A 59 -4.71 -12.14 -0.93
CA THR A 59 -5.62 -11.33 -0.15
C THR A 59 -4.81 -10.54 0.89
N GLY A 60 -4.98 -9.22 0.92
CA GLY A 60 -4.22 -8.31 1.79
C GLY A 60 -3.06 -7.55 1.12
N THR A 61 -2.80 -7.76 -0.17
CA THR A 61 -1.80 -6.97 -0.93
C THR A 61 -2.42 -5.75 -1.63
N ALA A 62 -1.60 -4.75 -1.96
CA ALA A 62 -2.03 -3.57 -2.70
C ALA A 62 -2.69 -3.91 -4.05
N VAL A 63 -2.22 -4.96 -4.73
CA VAL A 63 -2.84 -5.47 -5.98
C VAL A 63 -4.25 -5.99 -5.72
N GLY A 64 -4.44 -6.82 -4.70
CA GLY A 64 -5.76 -7.35 -4.35
C GLY A 64 -6.77 -6.27 -3.94
N ALA A 65 -6.29 -5.27 -3.21
CA ALA A 65 -7.12 -4.13 -2.83
C ALA A 65 -7.49 -3.25 -4.05
N MET A 66 -6.58 -3.08 -5.02
CA MET A 66 -6.86 -2.34 -6.27
C MET A 66 -7.93 -3.06 -7.10
N VAL A 67 -7.83 -4.38 -7.22
CA VAL A 67 -8.86 -5.21 -7.87
C VAL A 67 -10.21 -5.05 -7.16
N GLY A 68 -10.23 -5.05 -5.82
CA GLY A 68 -11.44 -4.85 -5.03
C GLY A 68 -12.08 -3.48 -5.22
N VAL A 69 -11.29 -2.40 -5.23
CA VAL A 69 -11.77 -1.03 -5.50
C VAL A 69 -12.37 -0.93 -6.91
N LEU A 70 -11.65 -1.41 -7.93
CA LEU A 70 -12.11 -1.35 -9.32
C LEU A 70 -13.32 -2.25 -9.59
N GLY A 71 -13.45 -3.36 -8.86
CA GLY A 71 -14.58 -4.30 -8.95
C GLY A 71 -15.87 -3.80 -8.31
N GLY A 72 -15.79 -2.82 -7.40
CA GLY A 72 -16.94 -2.31 -6.66
C GLY A 72 -17.65 -3.37 -5.80
N PRO A 73 -18.77 -3.02 -5.13
CA PRO A 73 -19.50 -3.94 -4.24
C PRO A 73 -20.10 -5.18 -4.93
N LEU A 74 -20.14 -5.23 -6.26
CA LEU A 74 -20.65 -6.37 -7.04
C LEU A 74 -19.53 -7.35 -7.46
N GLY A 75 -18.26 -6.93 -7.44
CA GLY A 75 -17.10 -7.76 -7.82
C GLY A 75 -16.50 -8.57 -6.66
N VAL A 76 -16.99 -8.38 -5.43
CA VAL A 76 -16.65 -9.23 -4.29
C VAL A 76 -17.61 -10.42 -4.33
N GLY A 77 -17.09 -11.61 -4.61
CA GLY A 77 -17.88 -12.85 -4.57
C GLY A 77 -18.74 -12.93 -3.30
N ILE A 78 -19.92 -13.53 -3.44
CA ILE A 78 -20.93 -13.68 -2.38
C ILE A 78 -20.26 -14.23 -1.11
N GLY A 79 -20.03 -13.34 -0.13
CA GLY A 79 -19.44 -13.71 1.15
C GLY A 79 -18.67 -12.58 1.84
N THR A 80 -19.32 -11.45 2.12
CA THR A 80 -19.04 -10.49 3.24
C THR A 80 -19.71 -9.13 2.97
N MET A 81 -21.04 -9.07 2.92
CA MET A 81 -21.77 -7.80 2.88
C MET A 81 -21.95 -7.27 4.31
N ALA A 82 -21.16 -6.28 4.73
CA ALA A 82 -21.59 -5.21 5.66
C ALA A 82 -20.48 -4.21 6.08
N GLY A 83 -19.18 -4.49 5.88
CA GLY A 83 -18.10 -3.70 6.50
C GLY A 83 -17.13 -2.92 5.60
N THR A 84 -17.15 -3.11 4.27
CA THR A 84 -15.92 -2.95 3.46
C THR A 84 -15.80 -1.66 2.64
N LEU A 85 -16.86 -0.91 2.35
CA LEU A 85 -16.73 0.22 1.40
C LEU A 85 -15.88 1.39 1.92
N ALA A 86 -15.86 1.65 3.24
CA ALA A 86 -14.95 2.63 3.84
C ALA A 86 -13.54 2.07 4.09
N GLY A 87 -13.41 0.74 4.27
CA GLY A 87 -12.12 0.07 4.49
C GLY A 87 -11.31 -0.14 3.22
N VAL A 88 -11.97 -0.43 2.09
CA VAL A 88 -11.32 -0.80 0.81
C VAL A 88 -10.61 0.37 0.14
N PHE A 89 -11.16 1.59 0.20
CA PHE A 89 -10.44 2.81 -0.18
C PHE A 89 -9.40 3.21 0.87
N GLY A 90 -9.69 2.92 2.15
CA GLY A 90 -8.78 3.13 3.27
C GLY A 90 -7.46 2.40 3.06
N ASP A 91 -7.51 1.12 2.68
CA ASP A 91 -6.35 0.24 2.48
C ASP A 91 -5.47 0.66 1.28
N LEU A 92 -6.07 1.19 0.20
CA LEU A 92 -5.34 1.71 -0.96
C LEU A 92 -4.69 3.06 -0.70
N TYR A 93 -5.45 3.97 -0.08
CA TYR A 93 -4.93 5.24 0.40
C TYR A 93 -3.84 5.02 1.45
N GLN A 94 -3.91 3.92 2.19
CA GLN A 94 -2.85 3.45 3.05
C GLN A 94 -1.67 2.87 2.24
N ALA A 95 -1.88 2.12 1.17
CA ALA A 95 -0.81 1.50 0.37
C ALA A 95 -0.02 2.50 -0.52
N GLY A 96 -0.19 3.81 -0.33
CA GLY A 96 0.44 4.85 -1.18
C GLY A 96 -0.25 5.04 -2.53
N VAL A 97 -1.49 4.55 -2.68
CA VAL A 97 -2.26 4.71 -3.92
C VAL A 97 -3.23 5.86 -3.75
N GLY A 98 -2.96 6.97 -4.45
CA GLY A 98 -3.79 8.17 -4.42
C GLY A 98 -5.14 7.94 -5.11
N ALA A 99 -6.18 8.65 -4.67
CA ALA A 99 -7.50 8.59 -5.29
C ALA A 99 -7.47 9.01 -6.78
N GLU A 100 -6.69 10.04 -7.12
CA GLU A 100 -6.50 10.51 -8.50
C GLU A 100 -5.98 9.40 -9.43
N PHE A 101 -5.01 8.60 -8.95
CA PHE A 101 -4.48 7.47 -9.70
C PHE A 101 -5.55 6.39 -9.96
N ILE A 102 -6.42 6.12 -8.97
CA ILE A 102 -7.51 5.15 -9.11
C ILE A 102 -8.52 5.66 -10.15
N ASP A 103 -8.87 6.95 -10.08
CA ASP A 103 -9.82 7.59 -10.98
C ASP A 103 -9.31 7.58 -12.43
N ASP A 104 -8.03 7.90 -12.64
CA ASP A 104 -7.38 7.87 -13.96
C ASP A 104 -7.39 6.45 -14.57
N VAL A 105 -7.07 5.45 -13.75
CA VAL A 105 -7.15 4.04 -14.18
C VAL A 105 -8.58 3.64 -14.48
N ALA A 106 -9.54 3.99 -13.63
CA ALA A 106 -10.96 3.63 -13.79
C ALA A 106 -11.59 4.29 -15.03
N ALA A 107 -11.20 5.52 -15.35
CA ALA A 107 -11.62 6.25 -16.54
C ALA A 107 -11.08 5.63 -17.84
N THR A 108 -9.88 5.06 -17.78
CA THR A 108 -9.19 4.46 -18.94
C THR A 108 -9.60 3.00 -19.16
N LEU A 109 -9.79 2.25 -18.07
CA LEU A 109 -10.30 0.87 -18.08
C LEU A 109 -11.82 0.90 -18.33
N LYS A 110 -12.19 1.05 -19.61
CA LYS A 110 -13.58 1.00 -20.09
C LYS A 110 -14.07 -0.45 -20.23
N PRO A 111 -15.40 -0.71 -20.21
CA PRO A 111 -15.96 -2.03 -20.50
C PRO A 111 -15.38 -2.64 -21.79
N GLY A 112 -14.99 -3.92 -21.72
CA GLY A 112 -14.32 -4.66 -22.79
C GLY A 112 -12.80 -4.59 -22.77
N LYS A 113 -12.19 -3.65 -22.01
CA LYS A 113 -10.74 -3.54 -21.86
C LYS A 113 -10.20 -4.43 -20.73
N PHE A 114 -8.89 -4.59 -20.75
CA PHE A 114 -8.14 -5.39 -19.79
C PHE A 114 -7.08 -4.54 -19.12
N ALA A 115 -6.67 -4.92 -17.91
CA ALA A 115 -5.53 -4.31 -17.25
C ALA A 115 -4.63 -5.35 -16.60
N VAL A 116 -3.33 -5.08 -16.63
CA VAL A 116 -2.33 -5.74 -15.79
C VAL A 116 -2.05 -4.81 -14.62
N ILE A 117 -2.31 -5.29 -13.40
CA ILE A 117 -2.02 -4.56 -12.15
C ILE A 117 -0.83 -5.25 -11.51
N ALA A 118 0.27 -4.52 -11.32
CA ALA A 118 1.50 -5.08 -10.78
C ALA A 118 2.06 -4.20 -9.66
N ASP A 119 2.45 -4.84 -8.57
CA ASP A 119 3.31 -4.24 -7.57
C ASP A 119 4.76 -4.48 -7.99
N VAL A 120 5.37 -3.43 -8.52
CA VAL A 120 6.70 -3.47 -9.10
C VAL A 120 7.64 -2.49 -8.41
N SER A 121 8.90 -2.89 -8.35
CA SER A 121 10.03 -2.01 -8.14
C SER A 121 10.74 -1.79 -9.46
N GLU A 122 10.62 -0.58 -10.01
CA GLU A 122 11.37 -0.12 -11.19
C GLU A 122 12.55 0.75 -10.72
N GLU A 123 13.77 0.44 -11.14
CA GLU A 123 14.92 1.36 -11.00
C GLU A 123 15.01 2.31 -12.20
N TRP A 124 14.56 1.85 -13.37
CA TRP A 124 14.46 2.64 -14.59
C TRP A 124 13.13 2.36 -15.30
N VAL A 125 12.43 3.43 -15.71
CA VAL A 125 11.08 3.35 -16.28
C VAL A 125 11.05 3.06 -17.78
N THR A 126 12.12 3.38 -18.51
CA THR A 126 12.17 3.30 -19.97
C THR A 126 11.93 1.89 -20.53
N PRO A 127 12.50 0.80 -19.96
CA PRO A 127 12.25 -0.55 -20.46
C PRO A 127 10.78 -0.94 -20.40
N VAL A 128 10.09 -0.56 -19.32
CA VAL A 128 8.65 -0.78 -19.15
C VAL A 128 7.86 0.04 -20.16
N ASP A 129 8.13 1.33 -20.27
CA ASP A 129 7.39 2.23 -21.17
C ASP A 129 7.47 1.77 -22.62
N VAL A 130 8.67 1.44 -23.11
CA VAL A 130 8.88 0.99 -24.49
C VAL A 130 8.13 -0.31 -24.79
N ARG A 131 8.20 -1.31 -23.89
CA ARG A 131 7.50 -2.59 -24.09
C ARG A 131 5.99 -2.43 -24.03
N MET A 132 5.47 -1.63 -23.10
CA MET A 132 4.03 -1.41 -22.97
C MET A 132 3.45 -0.56 -24.09
N GLU A 133 4.18 0.47 -24.55
CA GLU A 133 3.78 1.30 -25.70
C GLU A 133 3.71 0.46 -26.99
N ALA A 134 4.65 -0.46 -27.21
CA ALA A 134 4.63 -1.38 -28.36
C ALA A 134 3.37 -2.26 -28.40
N LEU A 135 2.76 -2.53 -27.24
CA LEU A 135 1.51 -3.29 -27.12
C LEU A 135 0.26 -2.40 -27.24
N GLY A 136 0.44 -1.07 -27.33
CA GLY A 136 -0.64 -0.08 -27.25
C GLY A 136 -1.21 0.06 -25.84
N GLY A 137 -0.41 -0.28 -24.82
CA GLY A 137 -0.78 -0.18 -23.42
C GLY A 137 -0.66 1.25 -22.89
N THR A 138 -1.62 1.67 -22.07
CA THR A 138 -1.52 2.91 -21.29
C THR A 138 -0.99 2.60 -19.90
N VAL A 139 0.15 3.20 -19.54
CA VAL A 139 0.85 2.91 -18.27
C VAL A 139 0.53 3.98 -17.23
N PHE A 140 0.05 3.54 -16.07
CA PHE A 140 -0.17 4.36 -14.88
C PHE A 140 0.81 3.94 -13.79
N ARG A 141 1.40 4.92 -13.09
CA ARG A 141 2.30 4.67 -11.96
C ARG A 141 1.84 5.42 -10.70
N SER A 142 1.79 4.71 -9.58
CA SER A 142 1.64 5.31 -8.25
C SER A 142 2.91 5.08 -7.43
N PRO A 143 3.57 6.13 -6.91
CA PRO A 143 4.79 5.99 -6.13
C PRO A 143 4.53 5.23 -4.82
N LYS A 144 5.39 4.27 -4.48
CA LYS A 144 5.24 3.41 -3.29
C LYS A 144 5.83 4.05 -2.00
N LYS A 145 6.22 5.34 -1.97
CA LYS A 145 7.06 5.87 -0.86
C LYS A 145 6.75 7.26 -0.28
N SER A 146 6.95 7.28 1.05
CA SER A 146 7.30 8.36 2.02
C SER A 146 6.32 9.47 2.36
N VAL A 147 5.34 9.82 1.54
CA VAL A 147 4.47 10.96 1.88
C VAL A 147 3.60 10.68 3.12
N GLU A 148 3.11 9.44 3.28
CA GLU A 148 2.20 9.11 4.39
C GLU A 148 2.86 8.94 5.75
N ALA A 149 4.07 8.38 5.82
CA ALA A 149 4.76 8.21 7.11
C ALA A 149 5.07 9.57 7.73
N GLU A 150 5.48 10.53 6.89
CA GLU A 150 5.67 11.91 7.31
C GLU A 150 4.35 12.62 7.60
N GLN A 151 3.30 12.41 6.79
CA GLN A 151 2.01 13.05 7.01
C GLN A 151 1.32 12.53 8.28
N ARG A 152 1.42 11.23 8.59
CA ARG A 152 1.02 10.65 9.88
C ARG A 152 1.88 11.16 11.03
N ALA A 153 3.19 11.27 10.85
CA ALA A 153 4.06 11.86 11.88
C ALA A 153 3.68 13.33 12.16
N ARG A 154 3.34 14.11 11.12
CA ARG A 154 2.82 15.48 11.23
C ARG A 154 1.48 15.52 11.96
N GLU A 155 0.58 14.59 11.68
CA GLU A 155 -0.74 14.53 12.33
C GLU A 155 -0.65 14.09 13.81
N VAL A 156 0.18 13.09 14.12
CA VAL A 156 0.52 12.71 15.50
C VAL A 156 1.15 13.89 16.25
N ALA A 157 2.08 14.62 15.62
CA ALA A 157 2.69 15.80 16.22
C ALA A 157 1.66 16.93 16.47
N ARG A 158 0.73 17.14 15.53
CA ARG A 158 -0.36 18.12 15.68
C ARG A 158 -1.29 17.77 16.84
N LEU A 159 -1.75 16.52 16.92
CA LEU A 159 -2.62 16.06 18.02
C LEU A 159 -1.92 16.21 19.38
N ARG A 160 -0.61 15.90 19.46
CA ARG A 160 0.18 16.12 20.68
C ARG A 160 0.27 17.59 21.06
N ALA A 161 0.52 18.47 20.10
CA ALA A 161 0.57 19.91 20.34
C ALA A 161 -0.79 20.43 20.86
N GLU A 162 -1.90 19.98 20.28
CA GLU A 162 -3.25 20.37 20.71
C GLU A 162 -3.58 19.84 22.11
N ILE A 163 -3.19 18.60 22.43
CA ILE A 163 -3.31 18.04 23.79
C ILE A 163 -2.51 18.86 24.80
N HIS A 164 -1.27 19.23 24.45
CA HIS A 164 -0.39 20.01 25.31
C HIS A 164 -0.99 21.40 25.60
N GLN A 165 -1.47 22.09 24.55
CA GLN A 165 -2.14 23.38 24.69
C GLN A 165 -3.42 23.29 25.52
N THR A 166 -4.28 22.31 25.23
CA THR A 166 -5.55 22.13 25.95
C THR A 166 -5.31 21.79 27.43
N LYS A 167 -4.24 21.06 27.75
CA LYS A 167 -3.83 20.80 29.14
C LYS A 167 -3.35 22.05 29.87
N ALA A 168 -2.60 22.91 29.20
CA ALA A 168 -2.19 24.19 29.77
C ALA A 168 -3.41 25.07 30.09
N GLU A 169 -4.41 25.08 29.20
CA GLU A 169 -5.68 25.78 29.43
C GLU A 169 -6.51 25.15 30.56
N LEU A 170 -6.51 23.81 30.67
CA LEU A 170 -7.16 23.08 31.77
C LEU A 170 -6.61 23.50 33.14
N ALA A 171 -5.29 23.69 33.26
CA ALA A 171 -4.64 24.06 34.51
C ALA A 171 -5.10 25.43 35.05
N GLN A 172 -5.57 26.32 34.16
CA GLN A 172 -6.05 27.67 34.50
C GLN A 172 -7.59 27.75 34.58
N ALA A 173 -8.30 26.68 34.20
CA ALA A 173 -9.75 26.67 34.13
C ALA A 173 -10.41 26.17 35.42
N GLN A 174 -11.60 26.69 35.72
CA GLN A 174 -12.45 26.23 36.83
C GLN A 174 -13.88 25.91 36.37
N GLY A 175 -14.62 25.19 37.21
CA GLY A 175 -16.03 24.83 36.99
C GLY A 175 -16.28 24.10 35.67
N ASP A 176 -17.37 24.42 34.99
CA ASP A 176 -17.81 23.77 33.74
C ASP A 176 -16.77 23.86 32.62
N ARG A 177 -15.94 24.91 32.61
CA ARG A 177 -14.86 25.07 31.62
C ARG A 177 -13.79 24.00 31.80
N LYS A 178 -13.47 23.63 33.05
CA LYS A 178 -12.53 22.54 33.36
C LYS A 178 -13.08 21.19 32.89
N ALA A 179 -14.35 20.91 33.14
CA ALA A 179 -14.99 19.67 32.69
C ALA A 179 -15.00 19.54 31.15
N LYS A 180 -15.31 20.63 30.43
CA LYS A 180 -15.29 20.64 28.95
C LYS A 180 -13.88 20.45 28.37
N LEU A 181 -12.87 21.09 28.98
CA LEU A 181 -11.47 20.92 28.55
C LEU A 181 -10.95 19.50 28.83
N GLN A 182 -11.35 18.89 29.96
CA GLN A 182 -11.02 17.51 30.26
C GLN A 182 -11.61 16.55 29.23
N ALA A 183 -12.91 16.68 28.92
CA ALA A 183 -13.55 15.87 27.88
C ALA A 183 -12.88 16.02 26.50
N ARG A 184 -12.40 17.23 26.16
CA ARG A 184 -11.64 17.47 24.92
C ARG A 184 -10.28 16.77 24.94
N ILE A 185 -9.57 16.81 26.07
CA ILE A 185 -8.30 16.09 26.26
C ILE A 185 -8.50 14.59 26.12
N ASP A 186 -9.56 14.03 26.71
CA ASP A 186 -9.85 12.59 26.64
C ASP A 186 -10.15 12.17 25.20
N LYS A 187 -10.94 12.98 24.47
CA LYS A 187 -11.20 12.75 23.04
C LYS A 187 -9.93 12.81 22.19
N LEU A 188 -9.06 13.80 22.42
CA LEU A 188 -7.81 13.94 21.68
C LEU A 188 -6.83 12.79 22.00
N ASN A 189 -6.75 12.35 23.26
CA ASN A 189 -5.95 11.18 23.64
C ASN A 189 -6.47 9.91 22.95
N ALA A 190 -7.78 9.67 22.92
CA ALA A 190 -8.37 8.52 22.24
C ALA A 190 -8.09 8.52 20.72
N GLN A 191 -8.17 9.69 20.07
CA GLN A 191 -7.80 9.83 18.65
C GLN A 191 -6.32 9.53 18.42
N LEU A 192 -5.47 10.01 19.32
CA LEU A 192 -4.04 9.81 19.25
C LEU A 192 -3.64 8.33 19.49
N GLU A 193 -4.30 7.63 20.42
CA GLU A 193 -4.12 6.18 20.64
C GLU A 193 -4.55 5.36 19.41
N ALA A 194 -5.72 5.66 18.84
CA ALA A 194 -6.19 4.99 17.63
C ALA A 194 -5.21 5.15 16.45
N GLN A 195 -4.66 6.35 16.25
CA GLN A 195 -3.64 6.61 15.22
C GLN A 195 -2.35 5.81 15.46
N LEU A 196 -1.93 5.64 16.71
CA LEU A 196 -0.76 4.84 17.04
C LEU A 196 -0.99 3.34 16.88
N ASP A 197 -2.14 2.83 17.28
CA ASP A 197 -2.44 1.41 17.13
C ASP A 197 -2.60 1.04 15.66
N GLN A 198 -3.21 1.93 14.86
CA GLN A 198 -3.22 1.81 13.41
C GLN A 198 -1.78 1.81 12.84
N ALA A 199 -0.88 2.66 13.34
CA ALA A 199 0.52 2.69 12.92
C ALA A 199 1.29 1.41 13.32
N LYS A 200 0.98 0.79 14.47
CA LYS A 200 1.56 -0.49 14.89
C LYS A 200 1.07 -1.64 14.00
N GLN A 201 -0.23 -1.75 13.77
CA GLN A 201 -0.82 -2.77 12.89
C GLN A 201 -0.22 -2.67 11.48
N ARG A 202 -0.09 -1.45 10.96
CA ARG A 202 0.61 -1.13 9.72
C ARG A 202 2.03 -1.63 9.67
N SER A 203 2.81 -1.36 10.71
CA SER A 203 4.20 -1.84 10.76
C SER A 203 4.27 -3.36 10.79
N GLN A 204 3.30 -4.04 11.39
CA GLN A 204 3.22 -5.51 11.35
C GLN A 204 2.86 -6.00 9.95
N GLN A 205 1.88 -5.37 9.29
CA GLN A 205 1.47 -5.71 7.94
C GLN A 205 2.59 -5.48 6.92
N ILE A 206 3.22 -4.30 6.92
CA ILE A 206 4.38 -3.98 6.07
C ILE A 206 5.51 -4.97 6.34
N LYS A 207 5.74 -5.36 7.60
CA LYS A 207 6.75 -6.37 7.93
C LYS A 207 6.40 -7.73 7.32
N SER A 208 5.14 -8.18 7.42
CA SER A 208 4.71 -9.44 6.81
C SER A 208 4.74 -9.42 5.28
N GLU A 209 4.35 -8.31 4.66
CA GLU A 209 4.43 -8.10 3.21
C GLU A 209 5.88 -8.09 2.74
N THR A 210 6.74 -7.32 3.41
CA THR A 210 8.18 -7.28 3.11
C THR A 210 8.83 -8.65 3.30
N GLU A 211 8.41 -9.42 4.31
CA GLU A 211 8.90 -10.78 4.53
C GLU A 211 8.47 -11.73 3.41
N ALA A 212 7.22 -11.62 2.93
CA ALA A 212 6.74 -12.36 1.78
C ALA A 212 7.47 -11.95 0.48
N GLU A 213 7.71 -10.66 0.27
CA GLU A 213 8.50 -10.12 -0.86
C GLU A 213 9.95 -10.65 -0.81
N VAL A 214 10.59 -10.61 0.38
CA VAL A 214 11.93 -11.13 0.59
C VAL A 214 11.99 -12.63 0.30
N GLN A 215 11.03 -13.42 0.77
CA GLN A 215 10.98 -14.86 0.48
C GLN A 215 10.77 -15.13 -1.02
N ALA A 216 9.95 -14.32 -1.70
CA ALA A 216 9.75 -14.44 -3.13
C ALA A 216 11.04 -14.13 -3.90
N LEU A 217 11.74 -13.03 -3.56
CA LEU A 217 13.03 -12.67 -4.16
C LEU A 217 14.13 -13.69 -3.86
N GLN A 218 14.18 -14.25 -2.65
CA GLN A 218 15.14 -15.30 -2.30
C GLN A 218 14.92 -16.58 -3.13
N LYS A 219 13.67 -17.01 -3.31
CA LYS A 219 13.34 -18.14 -4.19
C LYS A 219 13.71 -17.88 -5.65
N LYS A 220 13.61 -16.62 -6.12
CA LYS A 220 14.09 -16.23 -7.46
C LYS A 220 15.62 -16.26 -7.53
N ALA A 221 16.30 -15.74 -6.51
CA ALA A 221 17.76 -15.71 -6.42
C ALA A 221 18.39 -17.11 -6.35
N GLU A 222 17.70 -18.09 -5.76
CA GLU A 222 18.12 -19.50 -5.77
C GLU A 222 18.12 -20.13 -7.18
N LYS A 223 17.26 -19.63 -8.08
CA LYS A 223 17.15 -20.11 -9.47
C LYS A 223 17.96 -19.26 -10.47
N ALA A 224 18.44 -18.09 -10.06
CA ALA A 224 19.24 -17.19 -10.87
C ALA A 224 20.76 -17.42 -10.72
N GLN A 225 21.54 -16.97 -11.69
CA GLN A 225 23.01 -17.01 -11.66
C GLN A 225 23.61 -15.66 -12.07
N GLY A 226 24.87 -15.42 -11.69
CA GLY A 226 25.62 -14.21 -12.07
C GLY A 226 25.01 -12.91 -11.52
N ASP A 227 25.02 -11.86 -12.36
CA ASP A 227 24.64 -10.50 -11.98
C ASP A 227 23.16 -10.36 -11.56
N VAL A 228 22.28 -11.20 -12.11
CA VAL A 228 20.86 -11.25 -11.73
C VAL A 228 20.70 -11.68 -10.27
N LYS A 229 21.48 -12.69 -9.84
CA LYS A 229 21.47 -13.13 -8.43
C LYS A 229 22.00 -12.04 -7.50
N ALA A 230 23.08 -11.37 -7.88
CA ALA A 230 23.66 -10.27 -7.10
C ALA A 230 22.65 -9.10 -6.93
N THR A 231 21.91 -8.79 -8.00
CA THR A 231 20.87 -7.74 -7.99
C THR A 231 19.71 -8.11 -7.07
N LEU A 232 19.21 -9.36 -7.14
CA LEU A 232 18.14 -9.85 -6.26
C LEU A 232 18.57 -9.86 -4.78
N ASP A 233 19.81 -10.29 -4.47
CA ASP A 233 20.35 -10.29 -3.11
C ASP A 233 20.54 -8.87 -2.55
N ALA A 234 21.01 -7.93 -3.39
CA ALA A 234 21.11 -6.52 -3.02
C ALA A 234 19.72 -5.93 -2.70
N ARG A 235 18.70 -6.31 -3.48
CA ARG A 235 17.32 -5.88 -3.27
C ARG A 235 16.73 -6.43 -1.97
N VAL A 236 16.96 -7.71 -1.66
CA VAL A 236 16.59 -8.32 -0.37
C VAL A 236 17.22 -7.56 0.79
N LYS A 237 18.50 -7.19 0.68
CA LYS A 237 19.21 -6.42 1.70
C LYS A 237 18.60 -5.03 1.90
N GLN A 238 18.26 -4.35 0.81
CA GLN A 238 17.61 -3.04 0.84
C GLN A 238 16.23 -3.09 1.50
N LEU A 239 15.37 -4.06 1.13
CA LEU A 239 14.03 -4.24 1.71
C LEU A 239 14.10 -4.50 3.22
N ARG A 240 15.01 -5.39 3.65
CA ARG A 240 15.26 -5.65 5.08
C ARG A 240 15.75 -4.40 5.81
N GLY A 241 16.60 -3.59 5.17
CA GLY A 241 17.09 -2.33 5.72
C GLY A 241 15.97 -1.32 5.95
N GLN A 242 15.12 -1.11 4.95
CA GLN A 242 13.98 -0.19 5.02
C GLN A 242 12.97 -0.61 6.09
N CYS A 243 12.69 -1.92 6.21
CA CYS A 243 11.81 -2.42 7.27
C CYS A 243 12.39 -2.18 8.68
N LYS A 244 13.70 -2.37 8.87
CA LYS A 244 14.36 -2.09 10.16
C LYS A 244 14.32 -0.61 10.52
N GLU A 245 14.52 0.26 9.54
CA GLU A 245 14.49 1.71 9.73
C GLU A 245 13.06 2.20 10.06
N ALA A 246 12.05 1.68 9.35
CA ALA A 246 10.64 1.95 9.65
C ALA A 246 10.26 1.49 11.08
N GLU A 247 10.70 0.30 11.50
CA GLU A 247 10.45 -0.20 12.86
C GLU A 247 11.11 0.69 13.92
N LYS A 248 12.33 1.18 13.67
CA LYS A 248 13.02 2.12 14.56
C LYS A 248 12.25 3.43 14.69
N ASN A 249 11.78 3.99 13.58
CA ASN A 249 11.01 5.24 13.57
C ASN A 249 9.68 5.10 14.33
N LEU A 250 8.97 3.98 14.15
CA LEU A 250 7.76 3.69 14.92
C LEU A 250 8.05 3.60 16.42
N LYS A 251 9.11 2.88 16.83
CA LYS A 251 9.51 2.77 18.25
C LYS A 251 9.79 4.14 18.86
N HIS A 252 10.48 5.04 18.14
CA HIS A 252 10.72 6.40 18.61
C HIS A 252 9.42 7.19 18.78
N LEU A 253 8.49 7.07 17.82
CA LEU A 253 7.21 7.75 17.85
C LEU A 253 6.35 7.28 19.04
N VAL A 254 6.27 5.97 19.30
CA VAL A 254 5.54 5.41 20.45
C VAL A 254 6.23 5.74 21.78
N ALA A 255 7.56 5.63 21.87
CA ALA A 255 8.31 5.90 23.09
C ALA A 255 8.20 7.37 23.55
N GLY A 256 8.15 8.32 22.60
CA GLY A 256 7.90 9.73 22.92
C GLY A 256 6.56 9.93 23.64
N GLN A 257 5.57 9.10 23.33
CA GLN A 257 4.24 9.19 23.94
C GLN A 257 4.19 8.60 25.35
N MET A 258 4.85 7.46 25.58
CA MET A 258 4.93 6.85 26.91
C MET A 258 5.69 7.74 27.90
N ARG A 259 6.70 8.49 27.45
CA ARG A 259 7.41 9.47 28.30
C ARG A 259 6.50 10.63 28.71
N GLU A 260 5.72 11.17 27.77
CA GLU A 260 4.73 12.23 28.07
C GLU A 260 3.58 11.73 28.96
N ALA A 261 3.24 10.44 28.90
CA ALA A 261 2.25 9.83 29.76
C ALA A 261 2.80 9.55 31.17
N ALA A 262 4.03 9.03 31.27
CA ALA A 262 4.69 8.72 32.54
C ALA A 262 4.98 9.99 33.37
N ALA A 263 5.36 11.10 32.73
CA ALA A 263 5.53 12.40 33.39
C ALA A 263 4.23 12.97 34.01
N ARG A 264 3.07 12.35 33.77
CA ARG A 264 1.76 12.69 34.38
C ARG A 264 1.48 11.91 35.66
N LEU A 265 2.17 10.79 35.90
CA LEU A 265 1.97 9.96 37.10
C LEU A 265 2.88 10.40 38.26
N GLU A 266 3.91 11.19 37.98
CA GLU A 266 4.87 11.70 38.97
C GLU A 266 4.54 13.12 39.49
N LYS A 267 3.39 13.71 39.10
CA LYS A 267 2.90 15.02 39.57
C LYS A 267 1.48 14.91 40.10
#